data_AF-A0A9D8JTA2-F1
#
_entry.id   AF-A0A9D8JTA2-F1
#
_cell.length_a   1.000
_cell.length_b   1.000
_cell.length_c   1.000
_cell.angle_alpha   90.00
_cell.angle_beta   90.00
_cell.angle_gamma   90.00
#
_symmetry.space_group_name_H-M   'P 1'
#
loop_
_entity.id
_entity.type
_entity.pdbx_description
1 polymer ?
#
loop_
_entity_poly.entity_id
_entity_poly.type
_entity_poly.pdbx_seq_one_letter_code
_entity_poly.pdbx_strand_id
1 'polypeptide(L)'
;MRDLELLAQEHFKLCHAESPRHRAELIIWYADVGVAVEGQNVQYHCPVCGKIVHSTVDEFVHHETRWGLTCPECRAKSESRPGGTD
;
A
#
# COMPACT_ATOMS: atom_id res chain seq x y z
N MET A 1 -7.53 13.33 23.06
CA MET A 1 -7.83 11.91 23.38
C MET A 1 -9.22 11.45 22.91
N ARG A 2 -10.19 12.34 22.63
CA ARG A 2 -11.54 11.96 22.17
C ARG A 2 -11.67 11.63 20.67
N ASP A 3 -10.67 11.98 19.85
CA ASP A 3 -10.74 11.78 18.39
C ASP A 3 -10.36 10.38 17.92
N LEU A 4 -9.56 9.65 18.71
CA LEU A 4 -9.11 8.29 18.36
C LEU A 4 -10.23 7.25 18.46
N GLU A 5 -11.12 7.37 19.45
CA GLU A 5 -12.27 6.48 19.62
C GLU A 5 -13.34 6.69 18.55
N LEU A 6 -13.52 7.95 18.12
CA LEU A 6 -14.46 8.29 17.05
C LEU A 6 -13.95 7.81 15.69
N LEU A 7 -12.65 7.99 15.41
CA LEU A 7 -12.01 7.43 14.22
C LEU A 7 -12.13 5.90 14.21
N ALA A 8 -11.90 5.24 15.35
CA ALA A 8 -12.01 3.78 15.46
C ALA A 8 -13.45 3.28 15.22
N GLN A 9 -14.47 4.03 15.69
CA GLN A 9 -15.88 3.69 15.46
C GLN A 9 -16.33 3.90 14.01
N GLU A 10 -15.90 4.96 13.34
CA GLU A 10 -16.14 5.14 11.90
C GLU A 10 -15.39 4.07 11.09
N HIS A 11 -14.20 3.68 11.54
CA HIS A 11 -13.42 2.62 10.90
C HIS A 11 -14.09 1.25 10.96
N PHE A 12 -14.79 0.96 12.07
CA PHE A 12 -15.51 -0.29 12.27
C PHE A 12 -16.76 -0.40 11.39
N LYS A 13 -17.34 0.73 10.99
CA LYS A 13 -18.53 0.77 10.11
C LYS A 13 -18.19 0.61 8.63
N LEU A 14 -16.96 0.96 8.22
CA LEU A 14 -16.54 0.95 6.81
C LEU A 14 -15.85 -0.35 6.38
N CYS A 15 -15.26 -1.11 7.32
CA CYS A 15 -14.59 -2.38 7.01
C CYS A 15 -15.55 -3.57 7.15
N HIS A 16 -16.17 -3.98 6.05
CA HIS A 16 -16.86 -5.26 5.97
C HIS A 16 -15.85 -6.43 6.09
N ALA A 17 -16.01 -7.25 7.13
CA ALA A 17 -15.57 -8.65 7.24
C ALA A 17 -14.09 -9.00 7.54
N GLU A 18 -13.22 -8.08 7.98
CA GLU A 18 -11.91 -8.47 8.54
C GLU A 18 -11.84 -8.21 10.05
N SER A 19 -11.40 -9.21 10.82
CA SER A 19 -11.28 -9.05 12.27
C SER A 19 -10.37 -7.85 12.61
N PRO A 20 -10.68 -7.06 13.65
CA PRO A 20 -9.86 -5.91 14.04
C PRO A 20 -8.38 -6.23 14.24
N ARG A 21 -8.08 -7.49 14.60
CA ARG A 21 -6.73 -8.02 14.78
C ARG A 21 -5.97 -8.15 13.46
N HIS A 22 -6.58 -8.75 12.42
CA HIS A 22 -5.93 -8.87 11.11
C HIS A 22 -5.62 -7.50 10.51
N ARG A 23 -6.53 -6.54 10.71
CA ARG A 23 -6.31 -5.17 10.25
C ARG A 23 -5.17 -4.48 11.00
N ALA A 24 -5.04 -4.70 12.30
CA ALA A 24 -3.91 -4.18 13.08
C ALA A 24 -2.58 -4.81 12.66
N GLU A 25 -2.57 -6.13 12.43
CA GLU A 25 -1.40 -6.86 11.92
C GLU A 25 -0.96 -6.32 10.54
N LEU A 26 -1.92 -6.03 9.67
CA LEU A 26 -1.67 -5.43 8.36
C LEU A 26 -1.07 -4.02 8.47
N ILE A 27 -1.60 -3.16 9.35
CA ILE A 27 -1.06 -1.81 9.58
C ILE A 27 0.35 -1.85 10.17
N ILE A 28 0.63 -2.79 11.08
CA ILE A 28 1.97 -3.00 11.64
C ILE A 28 2.94 -3.40 10.52
N TRP A 29 2.55 -4.36 9.69
CA TRP A 29 3.36 -4.78 8.54
C TRP A 29 3.67 -3.61 7.61
N TYR A 30 2.66 -2.79 7.27
CA TYR A 30 2.85 -1.58 6.45
C TYR A 30 3.86 -0.62 7.08
N ALA A 31 3.76 -0.37 8.38
CA ALA A 31 4.72 0.50 9.08
C ALA A 31 6.14 -0.07 9.05
N ASP A 32 6.31 -1.38 9.22
CA ASP A 32 7.61 -2.06 9.19
C ASP A 32 8.31 -1.93 7.83
N VAL A 33 7.53 -1.91 6.73
CA VAL A 33 8.06 -1.70 5.37
C VAL A 33 8.10 -0.23 4.93
N GLY A 34 7.84 0.71 5.84
CA GLY A 34 7.90 2.15 5.55
C GLY A 34 6.75 2.67 4.69
N VAL A 35 5.59 2.02 4.78
CA VAL A 35 4.34 2.38 4.09
C VAL A 35 3.39 3.02 5.09
N ALA A 36 2.91 4.23 4.79
CA ALA A 36 1.91 4.91 5.61
C ALA A 36 0.50 4.59 5.11
N VAL A 37 -0.44 4.32 6.02
CA VAL A 37 -1.85 4.06 5.69
C VAL A 37 -2.72 5.16 6.29
N GLU A 38 -3.44 5.89 5.44
CA GLU A 38 -4.39 6.93 5.83
C GLU A 38 -5.78 6.57 5.32
N GLY A 39 -6.62 6.03 6.22
CA GLY A 39 -7.94 5.53 5.87
C GLY A 39 -7.87 4.33 4.91
N GLN A 40 -8.20 4.54 3.64
CA GLN A 40 -8.11 3.55 2.56
C GLN A 40 -7.00 3.82 1.54
N ASN A 41 -6.16 4.82 1.79
CA ASN A 41 -5.01 5.13 0.95
C ASN A 41 -3.73 4.70 1.64
N VAL A 42 -2.76 4.30 0.83
CA VAL A 42 -1.39 4.02 1.24
C VAL A 42 -0.41 4.92 0.51
N GLN A 43 0.65 5.28 1.22
CA GLN A 43 1.73 6.09 0.70
C GLN A 43 3.05 5.34 0.91
N TYR A 44 3.85 5.20 -0.15
CA TYR A 44 5.14 4.51 -0.08
C TYR A 44 6.17 5.11 -1.04
N HIS A 45 7.44 4.88 -0.74
CA HIS A 45 8.54 5.29 -1.62
C HIS A 45 8.90 4.15 -2.57
N CYS A 46 8.98 4.46 -3.86
CA CYS A 46 9.49 3.52 -4.84
C CYS A 46 11.00 3.27 -4.59
N PRO A 47 11.46 2.02 -4.43
CA PRO A 47 12.87 1.73 -4.20
C PRO A 47 13.74 1.98 -5.45
N VAL A 48 13.12 2.06 -6.64
CA VAL A 48 13.83 2.25 -7.92
C VAL A 48 14.11 3.71 -8.22
N CYS A 49 13.16 4.61 -7.92
CA CYS A 49 13.25 6.02 -8.28
C CYS A 49 13.07 7.00 -7.11
N GLY A 50 12.79 6.51 -5.90
CA GLY A 50 12.55 7.32 -4.72
C GLY A 50 11.24 8.13 -4.72
N LYS A 51 10.42 8.01 -5.78
CA LYS A 51 9.15 8.75 -5.88
C LYS A 51 8.15 8.26 -4.84
N ILE A 52 7.44 9.20 -4.22
CA ILE A 52 6.30 8.93 -3.36
C ILE A 52 5.12 8.53 -4.23
N VAL A 53 4.54 7.37 -3.95
CA VAL A 53 3.36 6.83 -4.63
C VAL A 53 2.19 6.84 -3.66
N HIS A 54 1.03 7.25 -4.15
CA HIS A 54 -0.24 7.20 -3.43
C HIS A 54 -1.12 6.18 -4.15
N SER A 55 -1.68 5.22 -3.42
CA SER A 55 -2.51 4.16 -3.99
C SER A 55 -3.56 3.75 -2.98
N THR A 56 -4.63 3.10 -3.40
CA THR A 56 -5.56 2.49 -2.44
C THR A 56 -4.95 1.23 -1.82
N VAL A 57 -5.44 0.80 -0.65
CA VAL A 57 -4.99 -0.45 0.00
C VAL A 57 -5.15 -1.65 -0.95
N ASP A 58 -6.27 -1.75 -1.67
CA ASP A 58 -6.54 -2.86 -2.59
C ASP A 58 -5.55 -2.90 -3.76
N GLU A 59 -5.28 -1.74 -4.36
CA GLU A 59 -4.29 -1.61 -5.42
C GLU A 59 -2.89 -1.96 -4.92
N PHE A 60 -2.50 -1.49 -3.73
CA PHE A 60 -1.21 -1.81 -3.15
C PHE A 60 -1.05 -3.31 -2.96
N VAL A 61 -2.01 -3.99 -2.33
CA VAL A 61 -1.92 -5.45 -2.07
C VAL A 61 -1.83 -6.20 -3.40
N HIS A 62 -2.61 -5.78 -4.39
CA HIS A 62 -2.56 -6.35 -5.73
C HIS A 62 -1.19 -6.16 -6.40
N HIS A 63 -0.58 -4.98 -6.25
CA HIS A 63 0.70 -4.65 -6.86
C HIS A 63 1.90 -5.26 -6.13
N GLU A 64 1.91 -5.24 -4.81
CA GLU A 64 3.02 -5.71 -3.98
C GLU A 64 3.25 -7.20 -4.19
N THR A 65 2.19 -8.00 -4.24
CA THR A 65 2.26 -9.44 -4.49
C THR A 65 2.96 -9.78 -5.82
N ARG A 66 2.81 -8.92 -6.83
CA ARG A 66 3.26 -9.21 -8.21
C ARG A 66 4.54 -8.46 -8.61
N TRP A 67 4.81 -7.29 -8.03
CA TRP A 67 5.94 -6.41 -8.42
C TRP A 67 6.65 -5.74 -7.23
N GLY A 68 6.28 -6.08 -5.99
CA GLY A 68 6.77 -5.40 -4.79
C GLY A 68 6.39 -3.92 -4.76
N LEU A 69 7.15 -3.12 -4.01
CA LEU A 69 6.93 -1.68 -3.80
C LEU A 69 7.31 -0.80 -5.00
N THR A 70 7.30 -1.34 -6.23
CA THR A 70 7.76 -0.63 -7.43
C THR A 70 6.63 0.23 -8.01
N CYS A 71 6.91 1.51 -8.26
CA CYS A 71 5.89 2.40 -8.84
C CYS A 71 5.52 2.01 -10.30
N PRO A 72 4.32 2.40 -10.78
CA PRO A 72 3.85 2.06 -12.13
C PRO A 72 4.78 2.49 -13.25
N GLU A 73 5.47 3.63 -13.10
CA GLU A 73 6.40 4.15 -14.11
C GLU A 73 7.66 3.29 -14.22
N CYS A 74 8.26 2.92 -13.08
CA CYS A 74 9.43 2.04 -13.05
C CYS A 74 9.07 0.64 -13.54
N ARG A 75 7.86 0.19 -13.21
CA ARG A 75 7.32 -1.06 -13.72
C ARG A 75 7.17 -1.02 -15.23
N ALA A 76 6.55 0.01 -15.79
CA ALA A 76 6.40 0.14 -17.24
C ALA A 76 7.76 0.11 -17.95
N LYS A 77 8.80 0.74 -17.39
CA LYS A 77 10.17 0.67 -17.94
C LYS A 77 10.77 -0.74 -17.91
N SER A 78 10.47 -1.53 -16.89
CA SER A 78 10.94 -2.93 -16.81
C SER A 78 10.21 -3.85 -17.79
N GLU A 79 8.92 -3.62 -18.02
CA GLU A 79 8.09 -4.38 -18.97
C GLU A 79 8.36 -3.95 -20.44
N SER A 80 8.91 -2.74 -20.65
CA SER A 80 9.21 -2.16 -21.96
C SER A 80 10.59 -2.52 -22.52
N ARG A 81 11.27 -3.56 -22.01
CA ARG A 81 12.41 -4.14 -22.73
C ARG A 81 11.88 -5.20 -23.70
N PRO A 82 11.59 -4.89 -24.99
CA PRO A 82 11.63 -5.92 -26.00
C PRO A 82 13.07 -6.42 -26.05
N GLY A 83 13.27 -7.72 -26.16
CA GLY A 83 14.59 -8.31 -26.29
C GLY A 83 15.38 -7.63 -27.41
N GLY A 84 16.35 -6.80 -27.04
CA GLY A 84 17.49 -6.48 -27.87
C GLY A 84 18.55 -7.53 -27.58
N THR A 85 18.40 -8.68 -28.22
CA THR A 85 19.52 -9.62 -28.42
C THR A 85 20.31 -9.11 -29.60
N ASP A 86 21.55 -8.70 -29.31
CA ASP A 86 22.68 -8.66 -30.25
C ASP A 86 22.95 -10.09 -30.79
#